data_AF-A0A0M4CMH3-F1
#
_entry.id   AF-A0A0M4CMH3-F1
#
_cell.length_a   1.000
_cell.length_b   1.000
_cell.length_c   1.000
_cell.angle_alpha   90.00
_cell.angle_beta   90.00
_cell.angle_gamma   90.00
#
_symmetry.space_group_name_H-M   'P 1'
#
loop_
_entity.id
_entity.type
_entity.pdbx_description
1 polymer ?
#
loop_
_entity_poly.entity_id
_entity_poly.type
_entity_poly.pdbx_seq_one_letter_code
_entity_poly.pdbx_strand_id
1 'polypeptide(L)'
;MTTPAELYRRFSEKIERRKTLTLSADDLDLFVAMGGYDALSKAAAEWARNLAEDRIAVRKAEREEAMEKAYRAQYPRPHPDPEVEAACRRAWEACQPKRRPRFD
;
A
#
# COMPACT_ATOMS: atom_id res chain seq x y z
N MET A 1 -29.22 -24.22 21.52
CA MET A 1 -28.46 -24.55 20.31
C MET A 1 -28.28 -23.27 19.52
N THR A 2 -27.07 -22.93 19.12
CA THR A 2 -26.78 -21.74 18.30
C THR A 2 -27.42 -21.91 16.93
N THR A 3 -28.13 -20.89 16.45
CA THR A 3 -28.68 -20.89 15.09
C THR A 3 -27.67 -20.34 14.07
N PRO A 4 -27.79 -20.69 12.78
CA PRO A 4 -26.99 -20.09 11.70
C PRO A 4 -26.95 -18.56 11.75
N ALA A 5 -28.12 -17.92 11.93
CA ALA A 5 -28.25 -16.47 11.93
C ALA A 5 -27.54 -15.81 13.13
N GLU A 6 -27.62 -16.42 14.31
CA GLU A 6 -26.91 -15.94 15.49
C GLU A 6 -25.39 -16.06 15.34
N LEU A 7 -24.93 -17.15 14.73
CA LEU A 7 -23.50 -17.35 14.46
C LEU A 7 -22.98 -16.31 13.47
N TYR A 8 -23.71 -16.05 12.38
CA TYR A 8 -23.37 -14.98 11.43
C TYR A 8 -23.35 -13.59 12.06
N ARG A 9 -24.33 -13.27 12.91
CA ARG A 9 -24.36 -11.99 13.63
C ARG A 9 -23.13 -11.82 14.53
N ARG A 10 -22.74 -12.89 15.25
CA ARG A 10 -21.53 -12.91 16.09
C ARG A 10 -20.27 -12.71 15.25
N PHE A 11 -20.16 -13.34 14.08
CA PHE A 11 -19.05 -13.11 13.17
C PHE A 11 -18.98 -11.65 12.71
N SER A 12 -20.08 -11.08 12.20
CA SER A 12 -20.12 -9.69 11.72
C SER A 12 -19.67 -8.71 12.80
N GLU A 13 -20.22 -8.82 14.01
CA GLU A 13 -19.90 -7.93 15.12
C GLU A 13 -18.40 -8.01 15.51
N LYS A 14 -17.81 -9.20 15.43
CA LYS A 14 -16.38 -9.40 15.75
C LYS A 14 -15.46 -8.92 14.64
N ILE A 15 -15.84 -9.12 13.38
CA ILE A 15 -15.09 -8.63 12.21
C ILE A 15 -15.04 -7.10 12.23
N GLU A 16 -16.18 -6.42 12.42
CA GLU A 16 -16.25 -4.96 12.54
C GLU A 16 -15.38 -4.42 13.67
N ARG A 17 -15.37 -5.13 14.81
CA ARG A 17 -14.56 -4.77 15.99
C ARG A 17 -13.10 -5.22 15.88
N ARG A 18 -12.69 -5.90 14.79
CA ARG A 18 -11.37 -6.53 14.60
C ARG A 18 -10.94 -7.39 15.80
N LYS A 19 -11.88 -8.14 16.36
CA LYS A 19 -11.65 -9.02 17.53
C LYS A 19 -11.68 -10.49 17.11
N THR A 20 -10.89 -11.29 17.81
CA THR A 20 -10.95 -12.75 17.70
C THR A 20 -12.27 -13.30 18.26
N LEU A 21 -12.76 -14.35 17.62
CA LEU A 21 -13.92 -15.13 18.05
C LEU A 21 -13.50 -16.56 18.32
N THR A 22 -13.71 -17.03 19.54
CA THR A 22 -13.55 -18.44 19.90
C THR A 22 -14.88 -19.15 19.65
N LEU A 23 -14.84 -20.26 18.92
CA LEU A 23 -16.00 -21.10 18.64
C LEU A 23 -15.99 -22.33 19.55
N SER A 24 -17.16 -22.78 19.98
CA SER A 24 -17.32 -24.13 20.55
C SER A 24 -17.23 -25.18 19.44
N ALA A 25 -17.17 -26.47 19.81
CA ALA A 25 -17.24 -27.57 18.85
C ALA A 25 -18.52 -27.51 18.00
N ASP A 26 -19.68 -27.35 18.64
CA ASP A 26 -20.97 -27.24 17.95
C ASP A 26 -21.03 -26.04 16.99
N ASP A 27 -20.48 -24.88 17.38
CA ASP A 27 -20.42 -23.69 16.52
C ASP A 27 -19.48 -23.93 15.31
N LEU A 28 -18.42 -24.71 15.49
CA LEU A 28 -17.49 -25.07 14.42
C LEU A 28 -18.14 -26.04 13.42
N ASP A 29 -18.86 -27.06 13.91
CA ASP A 29 -19.60 -27.98 13.05
C ASP A 29 -20.67 -27.24 12.25
N LEU A 30 -21.38 -26.30 12.89
CA LEU A 30 -22.35 -25.45 12.23
C LEU A 30 -21.69 -24.55 11.16
N PHE A 31 -20.53 -23.97 11.48
CA PHE A 31 -19.75 -23.18 10.52
C PHE A 31 -19.32 -24.00 9.29
N VAL A 32 -18.85 -25.23 9.50
CA VAL A 32 -18.48 -26.16 8.42
C VAL A 32 -19.71 -26.55 7.61
N ALA A 33 -20.82 -26.90 8.25
CA ALA A 33 -22.07 -27.27 7.59
C ALA A 33 -22.64 -26.14 6.71
N MET A 34 -22.39 -24.88 7.05
CA MET A 34 -22.77 -23.71 6.25
C MET A 34 -21.79 -23.41 5.10
N GLY A 35 -20.75 -24.21 4.90
CA GLY A 35 -19.71 -23.96 3.90
C GLY A 35 -18.70 -22.88 4.29
N GLY A 36 -18.68 -22.48 5.57
CA GLY A 36 -17.79 -21.44 6.07
C GLY A 36 -16.31 -21.79 5.92
N TYR A 37 -15.96 -23.07 6.06
CA TYR A 37 -14.59 -23.54 5.88
C TYR A 37 -14.08 -23.34 4.44
N ASP A 38 -14.92 -23.63 3.45
CA ASP A 38 -14.57 -23.44 2.04
C ASP A 38 -14.42 -21.96 1.70
N ALA A 39 -15.32 -21.12 2.21
CA ALA A 39 -15.24 -19.67 2.06
C ALA A 39 -13.96 -19.11 2.70
N LEU A 40 -13.62 -19.56 3.91
CA LEU A 40 -12.41 -19.17 4.61
C LEU A 40 -11.15 -19.61 3.85
N SER A 41 -11.14 -20.84 3.34
CA SER A 41 -10.01 -21.39 2.57
C SER A 41 -9.76 -20.61 1.28
N LYS A 42 -10.84 -20.24 0.56
CA LYS A 42 -10.75 -19.41 -0.64
C LYS A 42 -10.23 -18.00 -0.33
N ALA A 43 -10.76 -17.37 0.71
CA ALA A 43 -10.33 -16.04 1.14
C ALA A 43 -8.85 -16.03 1.57
N ALA A 44 -8.40 -17.08 2.27
CA ALA A 44 -7.00 -17.22 2.67
C ALA A 44 -6.08 -17.38 1.44
N ALA A 45 -6.49 -18.17 0.44
CA ALA A 45 -5.75 -18.33 -0.80
C ALA A 45 -5.70 -17.04 -1.63
N GLU A 46 -6.79 -16.28 -1.69
CA GLU A 46 -6.82 -14.93 -2.31
C GLU A 46 -5.90 -13.96 -1.60
N TRP A 47 -5.95 -13.90 -0.27
CA TRP A 47 -5.07 -13.04 0.51
C TRP A 47 -3.59 -13.38 0.28
N ALA A 48 -3.24 -14.67 0.24
CA ALA A 48 -1.88 -15.11 -0.02
C ALA A 48 -1.39 -14.72 -1.43
N ARG A 49 -2.26 -14.80 -2.45
CA ARG A 49 -1.95 -14.36 -3.81
C ARG A 49 -1.71 -12.85 -3.87
N ASN A 50 -2.61 -12.06 -3.29
CA ASN A 50 -2.47 -10.60 -3.26
C ASN A 50 -1.18 -10.18 -2.53
N LEU A 51 -0.88 -10.83 -1.39
CA LEU A 51 0.36 -10.55 -0.66
C LEU A 51 1.62 -10.89 -1.48
N ALA A 52 1.57 -11.94 -2.30
CA ALA A 52 2.66 -12.29 -3.19
C ALA A 52 2.83 -11.26 -4.32
N GLU A 53 1.73 -10.80 -4.91
CA GLU A 53 1.72 -9.76 -5.94
C GLU A 53 2.26 -8.42 -5.40
N ASP A 54 1.83 -8.00 -4.22
CA ASP A 54 2.32 -6.79 -3.55
C ASP A 54 3.84 -6.85 -3.33
N ARG A 55 4.35 -8.00 -2.87
CA ARG A 55 5.79 -8.21 -2.69
C ARG A 55 6.57 -8.13 -4.01
N ILE A 56 5.99 -8.64 -5.09
CA ILE A 56 6.60 -8.57 -6.42
C ILE A 56 6.61 -7.11 -6.90
N ALA A 57 5.52 -6.38 -6.71
CA ALA A 57 5.41 -4.97 -7.09
C ALA A 57 6.45 -4.10 -6.36
N VAL A 58 6.60 -4.28 -5.05
CA VAL A 58 7.63 -3.58 -4.24
C VAL A 58 9.03 -3.89 -4.77
N ARG A 59 9.37 -5.17 -4.97
CA ARG A 59 10.69 -5.56 -5.50
C ARG A 59 10.95 -5.02 -6.90
N LYS A 60 9.92 -4.92 -7.74
CA LYS A 60 10.05 -4.35 -9.09
C LYS A 60 10.38 -2.86 -9.01
N ALA A 61 9.70 -2.11 -8.13
CA ALA A 61 9.97 -0.69 -7.92
C ALA A 61 11.39 -0.47 -7.37
N GLU A 62 11.80 -1.23 -6.36
CA GLU A 62 13.17 -1.18 -5.81
C GLU A 62 14.24 -1.49 -6.88
N ARG A 63 13.97 -2.46 -7.75
CA ARG A 63 14.88 -2.82 -8.84
C ARG A 63 14.99 -1.71 -9.88
N GLU A 64 13.89 -1.08 -10.23
CA GLU A 64 13.86 0.04 -11.17
C GLU A 64 14.65 1.24 -10.62
N GLU A 65 14.43 1.59 -9.36
CA GLU A 65 15.19 2.65 -8.67
C GLU A 65 16.69 2.33 -8.62
N ALA A 66 17.05 1.07 -8.30
CA ALA A 66 18.43 0.62 -8.27
C ALA A 66 19.09 0.69 -9.67
N MET A 67 18.37 0.32 -10.73
CA MET A 67 18.85 0.44 -12.11
C MET A 67 19.03 1.89 -12.52
N GLU A 68 18.07 2.76 -12.21
CA GLU A 68 18.19 4.20 -12.51
C GLU A 68 19.41 4.81 -11.80
N LYS A 69 19.61 4.46 -10.52
CA LYS A 69 20.76 4.90 -9.74
C LYS A 69 22.08 4.41 -10.34
N ALA A 70 22.15 3.14 -10.74
CA ALA A 70 23.33 2.57 -11.39
C ALA A 70 23.61 3.24 -12.75
N TYR A 71 22.57 3.50 -13.55
CA TYR A 71 22.68 4.18 -14.82
C TYR A 71 23.22 5.61 -14.66
N ARG A 72 22.69 6.38 -13.70
CA ARG A 72 23.20 7.74 -13.40
C ARG A 72 24.63 7.74 -12.86
N ALA A 73 25.03 6.70 -12.14
CA ALA A 73 26.41 6.54 -11.67
C ALA A 73 27.37 6.19 -12.82
N GLN A 74 26.94 5.36 -13.77
CA GLN A 74 27.73 4.98 -14.94
C GLN A 74 27.83 6.11 -15.98
N TYR A 75 26.74 6.87 -16.14
CA TYR A 75 26.65 8.01 -17.05
C TYR A 75 26.32 9.27 -16.25
N PRO A 76 27.29 9.81 -15.49
CA PRO A 76 27.09 11.06 -14.78
C PRO A 76 26.77 12.15 -15.79
N ARG A 77 25.77 12.99 -15.47
CA ARG A 77 25.46 14.12 -16.33
C ARG A 77 26.73 14.97 -16.47
N PRO A 78 27.04 15.48 -17.68
CA PRO A 78 28.07 16.48 -17.84
C PRO A 78 27.81 17.59 -16.83
N HIS A 79 28.85 18.04 -16.13
CA HIS A 79 28.72 19.16 -15.22
C HIS A 79 28.10 20.32 -16.02
N PRO A 80 26.97 20.90 -15.59
CA PRO A 80 26.41 22.04 -16.30
C PRO A 80 27.48 23.13 -16.36
N ASP A 81 27.64 23.73 -17.54
CA ASP A 81 28.53 24.87 -17.70
C ASP A 81 28.17 25.92 -16.64
N PRO A 82 29.13 26.42 -15.85
CA PRO A 82 28.88 27.37 -14.78
C PRO A 82 28.14 28.62 -15.26
N GLU A 83 28.31 29.03 -16.52
CA GLU A 83 27.56 30.16 -17.09
C GLU A 83 26.08 29.83 -17.31
N VAL A 84 25.78 28.61 -17.78
CA VAL A 84 24.41 28.11 -17.97
C VAL A 84 23.72 27.92 -16.63
N GLU A 85 24.44 27.41 -15.62
CA GLU A 85 23.89 27.25 -14.27
C GLU A 85 23.57 28.61 -13.62
N ALA A 86 24.46 29.60 -13.80
CA ALA A 86 24.23 30.96 -13.36
C ALA A 86 23.05 31.62 -14.09
N ALA A 87 22.89 31.37 -15.40
CA ALA A 87 21.77 31.89 -16.18
C ALA A 87 20.43 31.27 -15.75
N CYS A 88 20.37 29.95 -15.55
CA CYS A 88 19.19 29.26 -15.04
C CYS A 88 18.80 29.74 -13.63
N ARG A 89 19.77 29.96 -12.74
CA ARG A 89 19.53 30.47 -11.38
C ARG A 89 18.94 31.87 -11.40
N ARG A 90 19.50 32.79 -12.21
CA ARG A 90 18.96 34.15 -12.39
C ARG A 90 17.55 34.14 -12.96
N ALA A 91 17.26 33.26 -13.93
CA ALA A 91 15.92 33.12 -14.50
C ALA A 91 14.91 32.62 -13.47
N TRP A 92 15.31 31.65 -12.63
CA TRP A 92 14.48 31.15 -11.53
C TRP A 92 14.17 32.23 -10.48
N GLU A 93 15.18 32.99 -10.07
CA GLU A 93 15.03 34.11 -9.13
C GLU A 93 14.15 35.23 -9.70
N ALA A 94 14.25 35.51 -10.99
CA ALA A 94 13.40 36.50 -11.68
C ALA A 94 11.94 36.04 -11.81
N CYS A 95 11.70 34.74 -11.94
CA CYS A 95 10.35 34.14 -11.99
C CYS A 95 9.71 33.97 -10.61
N GLN A 96 10.45 34.17 -9.51
CA GLN A 96 9.83 34.11 -8.19
C GLN A 96 8.88 35.31 -8.01
N PRO A 97 7.65 35.08 -7.53
CA PRO A 97 6.73 36.17 -7.24
C PRO A 97 7.37 37.05 -6.16
N LYS A 98 7.74 38.28 -6.52
CA LYS A 98 8.15 39.30 -5.56
C LYS A 98 7.06 39.39 -4.51
N ARG A 99 7.34 38.97 -3.27
CA ARG A 99 6.43 39.18 -2.14
C ARG A 99 6.10 40.67 -2.13
N ARG A 100 4.84 41.03 -2.41
CA ARG A 100 4.39 42.43 -2.34
C ARG A 100 4.63 42.91 -0.90
N PRO A 101 5.19 44.11 -0.70
CA PRO A 101 5.21 44.69 0.64
C PRO A 101 3.75 44.82 1.11
N ARG A 102 3.45 44.29 2.30
CA ARG A 102 2.24 44.67 3.02
C ARG A 102 2.34 46.17 3.26
N PHE A 103 1.48 46.93 2.61
CA PHE A 103 1.17 48.28 3.06
C PHE A 103 0.21 48.11 4.24
N ASP A 104 0.67 48.53 5.42
CA ASP A 104 -0.16 48.74 6.61
C ASP A 104 -1.01 50.02 6.45
#